data_AF-A0A1G8NJ53-F1
#
_entry.id   AF-A0A1G8NJ53-F1
#
_cell.length_a   1.000
_cell.length_b   1.000
_cell.length_c   1.000
_cell.angle_alpha   90.00
_cell.angle_beta   90.00
_cell.angle_gamma   90.00
#
_symmetry.space_group_name_H-M   'P 1'
#
loop_
_entity.id
_entity.type
_entity.pdbx_description
1 polymer ?
#
loop_
_entity_poly.entity_id
_entity_poly.type
_entity_poly.pdbx_seq_one_letter_code
_entity_poly.pdbx_strand_id
1 'polypeptide(L)'
;MKDSASPLLRPSIRMLCFDIDRQPATRLEERPMNDDAFHQSIRKLLKNVGVNSQQAIEQAVREALADGRLRGDESLPASVRVQVAGIDVDLTFSEDITLE
;
A
#
# COMPACT_ATOMS: atom_id res chain seq x y z
N MET A 1 -26.01 -13.04 -79.37
CA MET A 1 -27.06 -12.87 -78.34
C MET A 1 -27.79 -14.20 -78.14
N LYS A 2 -27.35 -14.98 -77.14
CA LYS A 2 -28.23 -15.69 -76.21
C LYS A 2 -27.36 -16.43 -75.20
N ASP A 3 -27.37 -15.87 -74.01
CA ASP A 3 -26.68 -16.31 -72.83
C ASP A 3 -27.16 -17.68 -72.35
N SER A 4 -26.18 -18.48 -71.95
CA SER A 4 -26.08 -19.14 -70.65
C SER A 4 -27.22 -20.04 -70.17
N ALA A 5 -26.94 -21.34 -70.29
CA ALA A 5 -26.76 -22.29 -69.19
C ALA A 5 -27.82 -22.34 -68.06
N SER A 6 -28.46 -23.50 -68.02
CA SER A 6 -29.38 -24.05 -67.02
C SER A 6 -28.82 -24.12 -65.58
N PRO A 7 -29.72 -24.35 -64.58
CA PRO A 7 -29.52 -23.95 -63.20
C PRO A 7 -29.22 -25.12 -62.24
N LEU A 8 -28.92 -24.71 -61.00
CA LEU A 8 -29.22 -25.36 -59.71
C LEU A 8 -28.03 -25.82 -58.86
N LEU A 9 -28.19 -25.44 -57.58
CA LEU A 9 -27.69 -26.04 -56.34
C LEU A 9 -26.26 -25.69 -55.89
N ARG A 10 -26.15 -24.59 -55.14
CA ARG A 10 -25.06 -24.37 -54.19
C ARG A 10 -25.47 -24.92 -52.82
N PRO A 11 -24.76 -25.90 -52.23
CA PRO A 11 -24.98 -26.26 -50.84
C PRO A 11 -24.39 -25.18 -49.93
N SER A 12 -25.22 -24.75 -48.98
CA SER A 12 -24.84 -23.94 -47.82
C SER A 12 -24.02 -24.80 -46.87
N ILE A 13 -22.74 -24.46 -46.66
CA ILE A 13 -21.95 -24.97 -45.54
C ILE A 13 -21.14 -23.82 -44.93
N ARG A 14 -21.79 -23.19 -43.95
CA ARG A 14 -21.27 -22.74 -42.66
C ARG A 14 -19.90 -22.03 -42.67
N MET A 15 -19.99 -20.70 -42.68
CA MET A 15 -18.99 -19.78 -42.13
C MET A 15 -18.36 -20.38 -40.87
N LEU A 16 -17.03 -20.46 -40.84
CA LEU A 16 -16.28 -20.81 -39.64
C LEU A 16 -16.63 -19.81 -38.53
N CYS A 17 -17.32 -20.26 -37.48
CA CYS A 17 -17.22 -19.62 -36.17
C CYS A 17 -15.88 -20.05 -35.57
N PHE A 18 -14.85 -19.27 -35.85
CA PHE A 18 -13.58 -19.33 -35.14
C PHE A 18 -13.69 -18.38 -33.94
N ASP A 19 -14.45 -18.77 -32.91
CA ASP A 19 -14.46 -18.07 -31.63
C ASP A 19 -13.28 -18.57 -30.79
N ILE A 20 -12.06 -18.33 -31.29
CA ILE A 20 -10.83 -18.39 -30.48
C ILE A 20 -10.67 -17.03 -29.83
N ASP A 21 -11.31 -16.87 -28.67
CA ASP A 21 -10.80 -16.18 -27.47
C ASP A 21 -11.95 -16.02 -26.46
N ARG A 22 -12.55 -17.15 -26.05
CA ARG A 22 -13.28 -17.18 -24.80
C ARG A 22 -12.27 -17.38 -23.68
N GLN A 23 -11.58 -16.30 -23.29
CA GLN A 23 -10.89 -16.26 -22.01
C GLN A 23 -11.91 -16.58 -20.91
N PRO A 24 -11.71 -17.62 -20.09
CA PRO A 24 -12.36 -17.63 -18.80
C PRO A 24 -11.66 -16.52 -18.01
N ALA A 25 -12.27 -15.32 -17.99
CA ALA A 25 -11.95 -14.37 -16.95
C ALA A 25 -12.41 -15.04 -15.65
N THR A 26 -11.51 -15.80 -15.03
CA THR A 26 -11.52 -16.01 -13.60
C THR A 26 -11.58 -14.61 -13.02
N ARG A 27 -12.80 -14.16 -12.72
CA ARG A 27 -13.03 -13.04 -11.81
C ARG A 27 -12.43 -13.54 -10.51
N LEU A 28 -11.15 -13.23 -10.30
CA LEU A 28 -10.57 -13.27 -8.97
C LEU A 28 -11.51 -12.42 -8.15
N GLU A 29 -12.22 -13.06 -7.21
CA GLU A 29 -12.91 -12.30 -6.19
C GLU A 29 -11.82 -11.56 -5.42
N GLU A 30 -11.57 -10.32 -5.83
CA GLU A 30 -10.92 -9.34 -4.98
C GLU A 30 -11.77 -9.30 -3.73
N ARG A 31 -11.32 -9.99 -2.67
CA ARG A 31 -11.91 -9.80 -1.35
C ARG A 31 -11.68 -8.34 -1.03
N PRO A 32 -12.73 -7.50 -0.96
CA PRO A 32 -12.52 -6.11 -0.62
C PRO A 32 -12.03 -6.12 0.83
N MET A 33 -10.76 -5.78 1.03
CA MET A 33 -10.33 -5.39 2.36
C MET A 33 -11.21 -4.22 2.78
N ASN A 34 -11.61 -4.17 4.05
CA ASN A 34 -12.30 -2.99 4.54
C ASN A 34 -11.25 -1.86 4.64
N ASP A 35 -11.12 -1.10 3.55
CA ASP A 35 -10.16 -0.01 3.42
C ASP A 35 -10.35 1.04 4.53
N ASP A 36 -11.59 1.29 4.94
CA ASP A 36 -11.90 2.22 6.03
C ASP A 36 -11.35 1.71 7.37
N ALA A 37 -11.59 0.44 7.69
CA ALA A 37 -11.07 -0.17 8.91
C ALA A 37 -9.53 -0.25 8.89
N PHE A 38 -8.95 -0.58 7.74
CA PHE A 38 -7.50 -0.62 7.54
C PHE A 38 -6.87 0.76 7.76
N HIS A 39 -7.33 1.79 7.05
CA HIS A 39 -6.82 3.16 7.20
C HIS A 39 -7.05 3.71 8.60
N GLN A 40 -8.19 3.43 9.22
CA GLN A 40 -8.47 3.84 10.59
C GLN A 40 -7.48 3.20 11.57
N SER A 41 -7.17 1.91 11.40
CA SER A 41 -6.21 1.20 12.26
C SER A 41 -4.80 1.78 12.13
N ILE A 42 -4.34 2.10 10.92
CA ILE A 42 -3.04 2.73 10.68
C ILE A 42 -2.96 4.10 11.33
N ARG A 43 -3.96 4.97 11.11
CA ARG A 43 -3.98 6.30 11.70
C ARG A 43 -3.97 6.24 13.23
N LYS A 44 -4.71 5.30 13.82
CA LYS A 44 -4.72 5.08 15.27
C LYS A 44 -3.34 4.64 15.77
N LEU A 45 -2.67 3.72 15.08
CA LEU A 45 -1.31 3.28 15.42
C LEU A 45 -0.34 4.46 15.39
N LEU A 46 -0.29 5.19 14.28
CA LEU A 46 0.65 6.32 14.11
C LEU A 46 0.40 7.42 15.14
N LYS A 47 -0.86 7.74 15.43
CA LYS A 47 -1.21 8.71 16.49
C LYS A 47 -0.72 8.23 17.86
N ASN A 48 -0.92 6.96 18.19
CA ASN A 48 -0.47 6.39 19.45
C ASN A 48 1.06 6.42 19.57
N VAL A 49 1.78 6.02 18.51
CA VAL A 49 3.25 6.05 18.48
C VAL A 49 3.76 7.48 18.63
N GLY A 50 3.21 8.44 17.87
CA GLY A 50 3.65 9.83 17.92
C GLY A 50 3.49 10.46 19.31
N VAL A 51 2.29 10.36 19.90
CA VAL A 51 2.01 10.99 21.21
C VAL A 51 2.83 10.36 22.33
N ASN A 52 2.93 9.02 22.38
CA ASN A 52 3.70 8.37 23.45
C ASN A 52 5.21 8.62 23.30
N SER A 53 5.74 8.58 22.07
CA SER A 53 7.16 8.83 21.83
C SER A 53 7.53 10.25 22.22
N GLN A 54 6.69 11.23 21.86
CA GLN A 54 6.87 12.62 22.26
C GLN A 54 6.90 12.78 23.78
N GLN A 55 5.89 12.27 24.49
CA GLN A 55 5.83 12.37 25.95
C GLN A 55 7.03 11.70 26.63
N ALA A 56 7.46 10.54 26.12
CA ALA A 56 8.63 9.84 26.65
C ALA A 56 9.93 10.63 26.43
N ILE A 57 10.12 11.22 25.25
CA ILE A 57 11.28 12.06 24.93
C ILE A 57 11.30 13.30 25.84
N GLU A 58 10.17 14.02 25.95
CA GLU A 58 10.08 15.22 26.80
C GLU A 58 10.40 14.91 28.27
N GLN A 59 9.89 13.79 28.78
CA GLN A 59 10.16 13.36 30.15
C GLN A 59 11.63 12.98 30.34
N ALA A 60 12.22 12.22 29.41
CA ALA A 60 13.63 11.82 29.47
C ALA A 60 14.58 13.03 29.38
N VAL A 61 14.27 14.01 28.52
CA VAL A 61 15.03 15.26 28.41
C VAL A 61 14.94 16.05 29.71
N ARG A 62 13.73 16.17 30.30
CA ARG A 62 13.55 16.89 31.58
C ARG A 62 14.33 16.26 32.72
N GLU A 63 14.34 14.93 32.81
CA GLU A 63 15.12 14.19 33.80
C GLU A 63 16.62 14.38 33.59
N ALA A 64 17.09 14.29 32.34
CA ALA A 64 18.50 14.45 32.03
C ALA A 64 19.00 15.90 32.27
N LEU A 65 18.15 16.92 32.10
CA LEU A 65 18.45 18.29 32.51
C LEU A 65 18.52 18.42 34.04
N ALA A 66 17.59 17.80 34.78
CA ALA A 66 17.58 17.83 36.24
C ALA A 66 18.80 17.12 36.85
N ASP A 67 19.25 16.04 36.21
CA ASP A 67 20.44 15.29 36.59
C ASP A 67 21.76 15.98 36.17
N GLY A 68 21.69 17.06 35.40
CA GLY A 68 22.85 17.76 34.84
C GLY A 68 23.60 16.97 33.75
N ARG A 69 22.96 15.95 33.17
CA ARG A 69 23.49 15.17 32.04
C ARG A 69 23.39 15.91 30.70
N LEU A 70 22.40 16.80 30.59
CA LEU A 70 22.22 17.70 29.44
C LEU A 70 22.39 19.14 29.90
N ARG A 71 22.97 19.97 29.03
CA ARG A 71 23.09 21.43 29.28
C ARG A 71 21.87 22.23 28.80
N GLY A 72 21.07 21.65 27.90
CA GLY A 72 19.90 22.31 27.31
C GLY A 72 20.18 23.11 26.05
N ASP A 73 21.37 22.99 25.46
CA ASP A 73 21.79 23.66 24.22
C ASP A 73 22.33 22.66 23.18
N GLU A 74 21.95 21.40 23.31
CA GLU A 74 22.51 20.29 22.54
C GLU A 74 21.52 19.75 21.51
N SER A 75 22.06 19.17 20.44
CA SER A 75 21.29 18.40 19.46
C SER A 75 21.39 16.90 19.79
N LEU A 76 20.26 16.24 19.94
CA LEU A 76 20.17 14.82 20.24
C LEU A 76 19.75 14.04 18.99
N PRO A 77 20.63 13.20 18.42
CA PRO A 77 20.25 12.38 17.27
C PRO A 77 19.20 11.36 17.68
N ALA A 78 18.06 11.34 17.00
CA ALA A 78 16.96 10.43 17.24
C ALA A 78 16.66 9.57 16.01
N SER A 79 16.20 8.35 16.24
CA SER A 79 15.79 7.44 15.17
C SER A 79 14.50 6.71 15.52
N VAL A 80 13.60 6.56 14.54
CA VAL A 80 12.34 5.82 14.65
C VAL A 80 12.35 4.69 13.62
N ARG A 81 12.11 3.46 14.07
CA ARG A 81 11.99 2.29 13.19
C ARG A 81 10.55 1.75 13.20
N VAL A 82 9.96 1.61 12.02
CA VAL A 82 8.62 1.07 11.82
C VAL A 82 8.72 -0.27 11.12
N GLN A 83 8.28 -1.32 11.82
CA GLN A 83 8.23 -2.68 11.31
C GLN A 83 6.81 -3.21 11.38
N VAL A 84 6.37 -3.92 10.34
CA VAL A 84 5.08 -4.61 10.32
C VAL A 84 5.32 -6.10 10.09
N ALA A 85 5.14 -6.91 11.13
CA ALA A 85 5.32 -8.35 11.02
C ALA A 85 4.35 -8.95 9.98
N GLY A 86 4.87 -9.87 9.16
CA GLY A 86 4.08 -10.55 8.13
C GLY A 86 4.04 -9.84 6.78
N ILE A 87 4.62 -8.64 6.66
CA ILE A 87 4.90 -7.95 5.39
C ILE A 87 6.32 -7.38 5.41
N ASP A 88 6.90 -7.17 4.23
CA ASP A 88 8.27 -6.64 4.11
C ASP A 88 8.29 -5.10 4.22
N VAL A 89 7.93 -4.61 5.41
CA VAL A 89 7.97 -3.18 5.74
C VAL A 89 8.92 -2.99 6.92
N ASP A 90 10.04 -2.33 6.62
CA ASP A 90 11.06 -1.91 7.58
C ASP A 90 11.56 -0.51 7.18
N LEU A 91 11.05 0.51 7.87
CA LEU A 91 11.38 1.90 7.59
C LEU A 91 12.13 2.48 8.79
N THR A 92 13.22 3.20 8.53
CA THR A 92 13.96 3.94 9.55
C THR A 92 14.00 5.41 9.18
N PHE A 93 13.59 6.25 10.12
CA PHE A 93 13.64 7.70 10.05
C PHE A 93 14.64 8.19 11.07
N SER A 94 15.53 9.10 10.68
CA SER A 94 16.54 9.67 11.58
C SER A 94 16.47 11.18 11.48
N GLU A 95 16.31 11.84 12.61
CA GLU A 95 16.21 13.28 12.73
C GLU A 95 16.85 13.72 14.04
N ASP A 96 17.33 14.95 14.07
CA ASP A 96 17.95 15.55 15.25
C ASP A 96 16.90 16.31 16.08
N ILE A 97 16.98 16.18 17.41
CA ILE A 97 16.17 16.93 18.37
C ILE A 97 17.01 18.05 18.96
N THR A 98 16.74 19.28 18.56
CA THR A 98 17.43 20.47 19.07
C THR A 98 16.78 20.99 20.35
N LEU A 99 17.58 21.32 21.36
CA LEU A 99 17.14 21.82 22.67
C LEU A 99 17.24 23.36 22.84
N GLU A 100 17.73 24.07 21.83
CA GLU A 100 18.07 25.52 21.86
C GLU A 100 16.88 26.49 22.01
#